data_AF-A0A7X4W9Z2-F1
#
_entry.id   AF-A0A7X4W9Z2-F1
#
_cell.length_a   1.000
_cell.length_b   1.000
_cell.length_c   1.000
_cell.angle_alpha   90.00
_cell.angle_beta   90.00
_cell.angle_gamma   90.00
#
_symmetry.space_group_name_H-M   'P 1'
#
loop_
_entity.id
_entity.type
_entity.pdbx_description
1 polymer ?
#
loop_
_entity_poly.entity_id
_entity_poly.type
_entity_poly.pdbx_seq_one_letter_code
_entity_poly.pdbx_strand_id
1 'polypeptide(L)' 'MTQPLYYEQNADGSGFAFIDGEPEYFRSSAELHQIGLEFYPQGYELYLVTPENWQQLYDMGVFEHENDY' A
#
# COMPACT_ATOMS: atom_id res chain seq x y z
N MET A 1 -11.04 -10.08 -8.45
CA MET A 1 -9.80 -10.56 -7.79
C MET A 1 -9.40 -9.47 -6.83
N THR A 2 -9.01 -9.83 -5.61
CA THR A 2 -8.53 -8.84 -4.62
C THR A 2 -7.19 -8.28 -5.07
N GLN A 3 -6.99 -6.98 -4.91
CA GLN A 3 -5.73 -6.32 -5.18
C GLN A 3 -4.89 -6.23 -3.89
N PRO A 4 -3.57 -6.44 -3.96
CA PRO A 4 -2.72 -6.22 -2.79
C PRO A 4 -2.56 -4.72 -2.53
N LEU A 5 -2.88 -4.28 -1.31
CA LEU A 5 -2.64 -2.92 -0.83
C LEU A 5 -1.48 -2.96 0.17
N TYR A 6 -0.30 -2.56 -0.30
CA TYR A 6 0.89 -2.50 0.53
C TYR A 6 0.89 -1.22 1.35
N TYR A 7 1.18 -1.29 2.64
CA TYR A 7 1.17 -0.12 3.52
C TYR A 7 2.22 -0.20 4.60
N GLU A 8 2.72 0.95 5.04
CA GLU A 8 3.52 1.09 6.25
C GLU A 8 2.69 1.85 7.29
N GLN A 9 2.75 1.43 8.55
CA GLN A 9 2.02 2.06 9.65
C GLN A 9 2.93 2.34 10.83
N ASN A 10 2.91 3.58 11.29
CA ASN A 10 3.58 4.07 12.48
C ASN A 10 2.86 3.61 13.75
N ALA A 11 3.57 3.67 14.88
CA ALA A 11 3.03 3.31 16.19
C ALA A 11 1.85 4.19 16.65
N ASP A 12 1.71 5.40 16.10
CA ASP A 12 0.60 6.32 16.38
C ASP A 12 -0.66 6.05 15.53
N GLY A 13 -0.59 5.06 14.62
CA GLY A 13 -1.68 4.68 13.74
C GLY A 13 -1.72 5.41 12.40
N SER A 14 -0.86 6.42 12.20
CA SER A 14 -0.64 7.07 10.91
C SER A 14 0.26 6.23 10.01
N GLY A 15 0.32 6.54 8.73
CA GLY A 15 1.16 5.81 7.80
C GLY A 15 0.92 6.21 6.36
N PHE A 16 1.32 5.35 5.44
CA PHE A 16 1.06 5.52 4.02
C PHE A 16 0.86 4.16 3.36
N ALA A 17 0.06 4.15 2.30
CA ALA A 17 -0.15 2.98 1.46
C ALA A 17 0.40 3.25 0.06
N PHE A 18 0.94 2.23 -0.58
CA PHE A 18 1.42 2.32 -1.95
C PHE A 18 0.27 2.03 -2.91
N ILE A 19 -0.05 3.01 -3.74
CA ILE A 19 -1.07 2.95 -4.79
C ILE A 19 -0.37 3.26 -6.11
N ASP A 20 -0.32 2.27 -7.01
CA ASP A 20 0.34 2.41 -8.33
C ASP A 20 1.78 2.95 -8.26
N GLY A 21 2.52 2.63 -7.19
CA GLY A 21 3.89 3.11 -6.96
C GLY A 21 4.00 4.44 -6.20
N GLU A 22 2.88 5.14 -5.96
CA GLU A 22 2.86 6.40 -5.22
C GLU A 22 2.39 6.21 -3.76
N PRO A 23 2.98 6.93 -2.79
CA PRO A 23 2.56 6.86 -1.40
C PRO A 23 1.33 7.74 -1.13
N GLU A 24 0.24 7.13 -0.68
CA GLU A 24 -0.95 7.83 -0.18
C GLU A 24 -1.02 7.78 1.35
N TYR A 25 -1.00 8.95 1.97
CA TYR A 25 -0.88 9.10 3.42
C TYR A 25 -2.22 8.98 4.14
N PHE A 26 -2.24 8.29 5.27
CA PHE A 26 -3.40 8.16 6.14
C PHE A 26 -3.05 8.47 7.60
N ARG A 27 -4.05 8.91 8.37
CA ARG A 27 -3.93 9.23 9.80
C ARG A 27 -4.48 8.15 10.71
N SER A 28 -5.21 7.19 10.15
CA SER A 28 -5.77 6.06 10.90
C SER A 28 -6.04 4.88 9.98
N SER A 29 -6.25 3.68 10.56
CA SER A 29 -6.67 2.50 9.81
C SER A 29 -8.01 2.68 9.09
N ALA A 30 -8.90 3.53 9.61
CA ALA A 30 -10.16 3.85 8.95
C ALA A 30 -9.92 4.61 7.63
N GLU A 31 -8.99 5.57 7.62
CA GLU A 31 -8.59 6.28 6.40
C GLU A 31 -7.86 5.35 5.41
N LEU A 32 -6.98 4.46 5.89
CA LEU A 32 -6.38 3.40 5.06
C LEU A 32 -7.44 2.53 4.38
N HIS A 33 -8.49 2.14 5.10
CA HIS A 33 -9.57 1.35 4.52
C HIS A 33 -10.39 2.13 3.49
N GLN A 34 -10.58 3.44 3.68
CA GLN A 34 -11.23 4.32 2.70
C GLN A 34 -10.41 4.41 1.42
N ILE A 35 -9.10 4.64 1.53
CA ILE A 35 -8.16 4.63 0.40
C ILE A 35 -8.28 3.31 -0.37
N GLY A 36 -8.20 2.17 0.33
CA GLY A 36 -8.30 0.87 -0.33
C GLY A 36 -9.62 0.65 -1.07
N LEU A 37 -10.75 1.14 -0.54
CA LEU A 37 -12.05 1.04 -1.22
C LEU A 37 -12.17 2.00 -2.41
N GLU A 38 -11.49 3.16 -2.36
CA GLU A 38 -11.47 4.14 -3.43
C GLU A 38 -10.70 3.64 -4.65
N PHE A 39 -9.49 3.12 -4.44
CA PHE A 39 -8.63 2.62 -5.52
C PHE A 39 -8.94 1.17 -5.93
N TYR A 40 -9.38 0.32 -5.00
CA TYR A 40 -9.69 -1.08 -5.25
C TYR A 40 -11.13 -1.44 -4.85
N PRO A 41 -12.16 -0.90 -5.54
CA PRO A 41 -13.56 -1.11 -5.19
C PRO A 41 -14.03 -2.58 -5.35
N GLN A 42 -13.28 -3.40 -6.08
CA GLN A 42 -13.52 -4.84 -6.24
C GLN A 42 -12.99 -5.68 -5.06
N GLY A 43 -12.35 -5.04 -4.08
CA GLY A 43 -11.75 -5.66 -2.91
C GLY A 43 -10.23 -5.63 -2.93
N TYR A 44 -9.64 -5.59 -1.74
CA TYR A 44 -8.20 -5.57 -1.52
C TYR A 44 -7.82 -6.39 -0.29
N GLU A 45 -6.55 -6.75 -0.22
CA GLU A 45 -5.93 -7.36 0.96
C GLU A 45 -4.75 -6.50 1.42
N LEU A 46 -4.67 -6.26 2.72
CA LEU A 46 -3.64 -5.41 3.32
C LEU A 46 -2.35 -6.18 3.53
N TYR A 47 -1.24 -5.63 3.04
CA TYR A 47 0.10 -6.18 3.23
C TYR A 47 0.99 -5.16 3.92
N LEU A 48 1.36 -5.45 5.17
CA LEU A 48 2.24 -4.58 5.93
C LEU A 48 3.67 -4.64 5.37
N VAL A 49 4.19 -3.48 4.98
CA VAL A 49 5.59 -3.26 4.64
C VAL A 49 6.36 -3.05 5.93
N THR A 50 7.42 -3.83 6.10
CA THR A 50 8.34 -3.75 7.24
C THR A 50 9.77 -3.63 6.72
N PRO A 51 10.72 -3.19 7.55
CA PRO A 51 12.13 -3.18 7.18
C PRO A 51 12.67 -4.55 6.75
N GLU A 52 12.04 -5.64 7.22
CA GLU A 52 12.45 -7.02 6.90
C GLU A 52 11.99 -7.48 5.51
N ASN A 53 10.85 -7.00 5.03
CA ASN A 53 10.29 -7.40 3.73
C ASN A 53 10.47 -6.35 2.61
N TRP A 54 10.86 -5.12 2.97
CA TRP A 54 10.96 -4.01 2.02
C TRP A 54 11.82 -4.32 0.80
N GLN A 55 13.02 -4.90 1.01
CA GLN A 55 13.92 -5.24 -0.10
C GLN A 55 13.29 -6.26 -1.05
N GLN A 56 12.63 -7.28 -0.50
CA GLN A 56 11.96 -8.30 -1.30
C GLN A 56 10.81 -7.72 -2.11
N LEU A 57 9.99 -6.84 -1.51
CA LEU A 57 8.88 -6.17 -2.18
C LEU A 57 9.38 -5.23 -3.30
N TYR A 58 10.48 -4.52 -3.04
CA TYR A 58 11.14 -3.69 -4.04
C TYR A 58 11.64 -4.52 -5.22
N ASP A 59 12.34 -5.64 -4.96
CA ASP A 59 12.84 -6.54 -6.00
C ASP A 59 11.71 -7.21 -6.81
N MET A 60 10.48 -7.26 -6.26
CA MET A 60 9.28 -7.74 -6.94
C MET A 60 8.58 -6.68 -7.79
N GLY A 61 9.06 -5.43 -7.79
CA GLY A 61 8.44 -4.32 -8.53
C GLY A 61 7.17 -3.76 -7.88
N VAL A 62 6.91 -4.06 -6.59
CA VAL A 62 5.69 -3.63 -5.89
C VAL A 62 5.54 -2.10 -5.84
N PHE A 63 6.66 -1.39 -5.80
CA PHE A 63 6.72 0.08 -5.73
C PHE A 63 7.07 0.71 -7.08
N GLU A 64 7.25 -0.10 -8.12
CA GLU A 64 7.52 0.42 -9.45
C GLU A 64 6.21 0.95 -10.03
N HIS A 65 6.20 2.23 -10.37
CA HIS A 65 5.17 2.78 -11.25
C HIS A 65 5.25 1.98 -12.56
N GLU A 66 4.14 1.45 -13.07
CA GLU A 66 4.08 0.90 -14.44
C GLU A 66 4.35 2.03 -15.46
N ASN A 67 5.60 2.45 -15.58
CA ASN A 67 6.11 3.23 -16.69
C ASN A 67 6.44 2.24 -17.80
N ASP A 68 5.38 1.77 -18.47
CA ASP A 68 5.47 1.10 -19.76
C ASP A 68 6.05 2.12 -20.77
N TYR A 69 7.34 1.98 -21.10
CA TYR A 69 8.01 2.67 -22.21
C TYR A 69 8.57 1.68 -23.22
#